data_AF-A0A6G1RB66-F1
#
_entry.id   AF-A0A6G1RB66-F1
#
_cell.length_a   1.000
_cell.length_b   1.000
_cell.length_c   1.000
_cell.angle_alpha   90.00
_cell.angle_beta   90.00
_cell.angle_gamma   90.00
#
_symmetry.space_group_name_H-M   'P 1'
#
loop_
_entity.id
_entity.type
_entity.pdbx_description
1 polymer ?
#
loop_
_entity_poly.entity_id
_entity_poly.type
_entity_poly.pdbx_seq_one_letter_code
_entity_poly.pdbx_strand_id
1 'polypeptide(L)'
;RSLCTSASKTDEIRNLKTRYSKLDKLAKQLKELKIQKDEWVTPETHVVVTPQVMSELAKKQQEQRHWCIDAMIPSLRTSVVCLGMTGILKSVIAKHLICLENNPLNQRKAPLGVTYQGNSPGDYWQVNFF
;
A
#
# COMPACT_ATOMS: atom_id res chain seq x y z
N ARG A 1 22.09 0.60 -27.42
CA ARG A 1 20.89 1.36 -27.87
C ARG A 1 19.66 0.53 -27.55
N SER A 2 18.90 0.87 -26.51
CA SER A 2 17.54 0.38 -26.31
C SER A 2 16.81 1.31 -25.34
N LEU A 3 16.19 2.35 -25.90
CA LEU A 3 15.30 3.29 -25.22
C LEU A 3 13.89 2.69 -25.23
N CYS A 4 13.48 1.96 -24.19
CA CYS A 4 12.09 1.49 -24.05
C CYS A 4 11.76 1.20 -22.58
N THR A 5 11.42 2.20 -21.76
CA THR A 5 10.55 2.01 -20.57
C THR A 5 10.16 3.35 -19.92
N SER A 6 9.36 4.15 -20.60
CA SER A 6 8.63 5.26 -19.94
C SER A 6 7.18 5.40 -20.40
N ALA A 7 6.81 4.76 -21.53
CA ALA A 7 5.47 4.85 -22.10
C ALA A 7 4.41 3.96 -21.42
N SER A 8 4.80 2.87 -20.73
CA SER A 8 3.81 1.87 -20.29
C SER A 8 2.92 2.31 -19.13
N LYS A 9 3.40 3.19 -18.24
CA LYS A 9 2.68 3.56 -17.00
C LYS A 9 1.57 4.57 -17.24
N THR A 10 1.75 5.47 -18.21
CA THR A 10 0.76 6.49 -18.60
C THR A 10 -0.43 5.92 -19.37
N ASP A 11 -0.24 4.86 -20.16
CA ASP A 11 -1.33 4.26 -20.93
C ASP A 11 -2.30 3.43 -20.07
N GLU A 12 -1.83 2.86 -18.96
CA GLU A 12 -2.71 2.17 -17.99
C GLU A 12 -3.66 3.11 -17.25
N ILE A 13 -3.24 4.37 -17.02
CA ILE A 13 -4.07 5.39 -16.35
C ILE A 13 -5.20 5.85 -17.28
N ARG A 14 -4.93 5.96 -18.59
CA ARG A 14 -5.91 6.40 -19.62
C ARG A 14 -7.11 5.46 -19.76
N ASN A 15 -6.94 4.16 -19.54
CA ASN A 15 -8.02 3.18 -19.64
C ASN A 15 -9.02 3.24 -18.47
N LEU A 16 -8.67 3.91 -17.37
CA LEU A 16 -9.57 4.12 -16.24
C LEU A 16 -10.31 5.44 -16.42
N LYS A 17 -11.43 5.40 -17.17
CA LYS A 17 -12.31 6.56 -17.40
C LYS A 17 -12.83 7.11 -16.06
N THR A 18 -12.17 8.14 -15.57
CA THR A 18 -12.45 8.80 -14.29
C THR A 18 -13.62 9.77 -14.43
N ARG A 19 -14.69 9.57 -13.67
CA ARG A 19 -15.74 10.59 -13.50
C ARG A 19 -15.29 11.55 -12.41
N TYR A 20 -14.71 12.68 -12.81
CA TYR A 20 -14.17 13.73 -11.96
C TYR A 20 -15.27 14.57 -11.27
N SER A 21 -16.08 13.98 -10.38
CA SER A 21 -17.10 14.73 -9.63
C SER A 21 -16.61 15.15 -8.23
N LYS A 22 -15.76 14.34 -7.58
CA LYS A 22 -15.24 14.60 -6.21
C LYS A 22 -13.83 15.19 -6.19
N LEU A 23 -13.13 15.18 -7.33
CA LEU A 23 -11.77 15.72 -7.46
C LEU A 23 -11.72 17.25 -7.41
N ASP A 24 -12.85 17.93 -7.56
CA ASP A 24 -12.97 19.38 -7.36
C ASP A 24 -12.44 19.86 -6.02
N LYS A 25 -12.55 19.06 -4.95
CA LYS A 25 -11.97 19.42 -3.65
C LYS A 25 -10.44 19.33 -3.64
N LEU A 26 -9.87 18.34 -4.32
CA LEU A 26 -8.42 18.20 -4.46
C LEU A 26 -7.85 19.29 -5.37
N ALA A 27 -8.54 19.60 -6.46
CA ALA A 27 -8.19 20.70 -7.35
C ALA A 27 -8.27 22.07 -6.67
N LYS A 28 -9.25 22.27 -5.77
CA LYS A 28 -9.32 23.49 -4.95
C LYS A 28 -8.20 23.59 -3.92
N GLN A 29 -7.71 22.47 -3.39
CA GLN A 29 -6.59 22.44 -2.43
C GLN A 29 -5.23 22.58 -3.12
N LEU A 30 -5.08 21.97 -4.30
CA LEU A 30 -3.90 22.10 -5.15
C LEU A 30 -4.12 23.30 -6.08
N LYS A 31 -3.89 24.51 -5.55
CA LYS A 31 -4.14 25.80 -6.21
C LYS A 31 -3.49 26.00 -7.60
N GLU A 32 -2.68 25.06 -8.07
CA GLU A 32 -1.87 25.16 -9.29
C GLU A 32 -2.01 23.95 -10.23
N LEU A 33 -3.14 23.23 -10.21
CA LEU A 33 -3.34 22.15 -11.18
C LEU A 33 -3.54 22.70 -12.59
N LYS A 34 -2.78 22.14 -13.54
CA LYS A 34 -2.94 22.39 -14.97
C LYS A 34 -3.71 21.22 -15.58
N ILE A 35 -4.66 21.51 -16.45
CA ILE A 35 -5.32 20.47 -17.24
C ILE A 35 -4.48 20.23 -18.48
N GLN A 36 -3.99 19.00 -18.65
CA GLN A 36 -3.31 18.57 -19.88
C GLN A 36 -3.97 17.28 -20.37
N LYS A 37 -4.43 17.26 -21.62
CA LYS A 37 -5.06 16.07 -22.26
C LYS A 37 -6.15 15.42 -21.38
N ASP A 38 -7.07 16.24 -20.85
CA ASP A 38 -8.18 15.83 -19.96
C ASP A 38 -7.78 15.21 -18.60
N GLU A 39 -6.50 15.33 -18.22
CA GLU A 39 -5.98 14.93 -16.91
C GLU A 39 -5.53 16.15 -16.11
N TRP A 40 -5.76 16.10 -14.79
CA TRP A 40 -5.28 17.12 -13.87
C TRP A 40 -3.83 16.81 -13.49
N VAL A 41 -2.92 17.73 -13.80
CA VAL A 41 -1.48 17.58 -13.58
C VAL A 41 -1.00 18.64 -12.61
N THR A 42 -0.21 18.21 -11.63
CA THR A 42 0.45 19.08 -10.63
C THR A 42 1.60 19.84 -11.32
N PRO A 43 2.03 21.03 -10.84
CA PRO A 43 3.18 21.75 -11.42
C PRO A 43 4.45 20.90 -11.51
N GLU A 44 4.61 19.96 -10.58
CA GLU A 44 5.69 18.97 -10.52
C GLU A 44 5.51 17.78 -11.50
N THR A 45 4.61 17.87 -12.49
CA THR A 45 4.29 16.84 -13.51
C THR A 45 3.63 15.55 -13.00
N HIS A 46 3.21 15.50 -11.73
CA HIS A 46 2.45 14.36 -11.19
C HIS A 46 0.99 14.36 -11.64
N VAL A 47 0.48 13.19 -12.04
CA VAL A 47 -0.93 13.01 -12.44
C VAL A 47 -1.81 12.87 -11.20
N VAL A 48 -2.88 13.67 -11.14
CA VAL A 48 -3.86 13.61 -10.06
C VAL A 48 -4.93 12.58 -10.39
N VAL A 49 -5.06 11.56 -9.55
CA VAL A 49 -6.02 10.45 -9.76
C VAL A 49 -7.09 10.41 -8.68
N THR A 50 -8.21 9.77 -8.99
CA THR A 50 -9.25 9.48 -7.99
C THR A 50 -8.80 8.37 -7.04
N PRO A 51 -9.37 8.32 -5.81
CA PRO A 51 -9.12 7.21 -4.88
C PRO A 51 -9.41 5.82 -5.45
N GLN A 52 -10.39 5.70 -6.35
CA GLN A 52 -10.73 4.44 -7.01
C GLN A 52 -9.61 3.98 -7.95
N VAL A 53 -9.13 4.87 -8.81
CA VAL A 53 -8.00 4.59 -9.70
C VAL A 53 -6.73 4.30 -8.92
N MET A 54 -6.47 5.06 -7.85
CA MET A 54 -5.33 4.82 -6.97
C MET A 54 -5.39 3.43 -6.34
N SER A 55 -6.57 2.97 -5.93
CA SER A 55 -6.78 1.64 -5.36
C SER A 55 -6.47 0.54 -6.37
N GLU A 56 -6.93 0.66 -7.62
CA GLU A 56 -6.66 -0.33 -8.67
C GLU A 56 -5.18 -0.37 -9.07
N LEU A 57 -4.54 0.79 -9.20
CA LEU A 57 -3.09 0.86 -9.43
C LEU A 57 -2.30 0.22 -8.28
N ALA A 58 -2.71 0.50 -7.05
CA ALA A 58 -2.10 -0.08 -5.87
C ALA A 58 -2.25 -1.61 -5.85
N LYS A 59 -3.43 -2.16 -6.18
CA LYS A 59 -3.64 -3.61 -6.26
C LYS A 59 -2.71 -4.26 -7.28
N LYS A 60 -2.65 -3.73 -8.51
CA LYS A 60 -1.77 -4.25 -9.56
C LYS A 60 -0.31 -4.26 -9.13
N GLN A 61 0.16 -3.15 -8.56
CA GLN A 61 1.55 -3.05 -8.12
C GLN A 61 1.84 -3.97 -6.92
N GLN A 62 0.86 -4.15 -6.02
CA GLN A 62 0.97 -5.06 -4.88
C GLN A 62 1.02 -6.52 -5.32
N GLU A 63 0.24 -6.91 -6.32
CA GLU A 63 0.22 -8.25 -6.89
C GLU A 63 1.54 -8.61 -7.58
N GLN A 64 2.18 -7.64 -8.24
CA GLN A 64 3.44 -7.86 -8.95
C GLN A 64 4.67 -7.87 -8.05
N ARG A 65 4.68 -7.06 -6.98
CA ARG A 65 5.90 -6.76 -6.21
C ARG A 65 5.83 -7.14 -4.73
N HIS A 66 4.63 -7.30 -4.17
CA HIS A 66 4.39 -7.57 -2.75
C HIS A 66 5.16 -6.62 -1.81
N TRP A 67 5.28 -5.35 -2.21
CA TRP A 67 6.07 -4.38 -1.45
C TRP A 67 5.41 -3.97 -0.14
N CYS A 68 6.26 -3.61 0.81
CA CYS A 68 5.85 -2.90 2.01
C CYS A 68 5.45 -1.46 1.67
N ILE A 69 4.69 -0.84 2.57
CA ILE A 69 4.18 0.52 2.34
C ILE A 69 5.29 1.56 2.16
N ASP A 70 6.41 1.39 2.87
CA ASP A 70 7.55 2.32 2.82
C ASP A 70 8.24 2.32 1.45
N ALA A 71 8.15 1.22 0.70
CA ALA A 71 8.63 1.14 -0.69
C ALA A 71 7.57 1.59 -1.70
N MET A 72 6.29 1.32 -1.40
CA MET A 72 5.20 1.56 -2.33
C MET A 72 4.81 3.04 -2.44
N ILE A 73 4.85 3.79 -1.32
CA ILE A 73 4.59 5.24 -1.32
C ILE A 73 5.56 6.00 -2.24
N PRO A 74 6.90 5.93 -2.05
CA PRO A 74 7.82 6.69 -2.88
C PRO A 74 7.74 6.25 -4.34
N SER A 75 7.53 4.97 -4.62
CA SER A 75 7.42 4.48 -6.00
C SER A 75 6.20 5.02 -6.76
N LEU A 76 5.07 5.24 -6.08
CA LEU A 76 3.87 5.76 -6.72
C LEU A 76 3.88 7.29 -6.76
N ARG A 77 4.46 7.94 -5.75
CA ARG A 77 4.54 9.39 -5.63
C ARG A 77 5.37 10.04 -6.75
N THR A 78 6.32 9.32 -7.36
CA THR A 78 7.07 9.81 -8.54
C THR A 78 6.20 10.03 -9.77
N SER A 79 4.99 9.47 -9.81
CA SER A 79 4.13 9.51 -11.02
C SER A 79 2.72 10.02 -10.74
N VAL A 80 2.17 9.75 -9.55
CA VAL A 80 0.75 9.89 -9.27
C VAL A 80 0.51 10.47 -7.88
N VAL A 81 -0.48 11.35 -7.76
CA VAL A 81 -0.93 11.96 -6.51
C VAL A 81 -2.43 11.72 -6.32
N CYS A 82 -2.82 11.36 -5.09
CA CYS A 82 -4.22 11.14 -4.71
C CYS A 82 -4.45 11.61 -3.27
N LEU A 83 -5.65 12.12 -2.97
CA LEU A 83 -6.07 12.34 -1.57
C LEU A 83 -6.12 11.04 -0.80
N GLY A 84 -5.58 11.06 0.42
CA GLY A 84 -5.59 9.88 1.28
C GLY A 84 -4.78 8.70 0.74
N MET A 85 -3.82 8.96 -0.17
CA MET A 85 -2.97 7.94 -0.79
C MET A 85 -2.46 6.91 0.23
N THR A 86 -1.81 7.36 1.31
CA THR A 86 -1.29 6.49 2.37
C THR A 86 -2.36 5.56 2.95
N GLY A 87 -3.57 6.05 3.20
CA GLY A 87 -4.67 5.24 3.74
C GLY A 87 -5.15 4.18 2.75
N ILE A 88 -5.21 4.53 1.46
CA ILE A 88 -5.57 3.61 0.38
C ILE A 88 -4.53 2.49 0.27
N LEU A 89 -3.23 2.84 0.22
CA LEU A 89 -2.16 1.84 0.17
C LEU A 89 -2.18 0.91 1.38
N LYS A 90 -2.32 1.45 2.60
CA LYS A 90 -2.43 0.62 3.82
C LYS A 90 -3.56 -0.39 3.71
N SER A 91 -4.74 0.06 3.24
CA SER A 91 -5.91 -0.79 3.08
C SER A 91 -5.69 -1.91 2.06
N VAL A 92 -5.03 -1.62 0.93
CA VAL A 92 -4.72 -2.63 -0.10
C VAL A 92 -3.71 -3.65 0.42
N ILE A 93 -2.61 -3.19 1.00
CA ILE A 93 -1.54 -4.07 1.52
C ILE A 93 -2.08 -4.97 2.64
N ALA A 94 -2.87 -4.41 3.56
CA ALA A 94 -3.43 -5.15 4.70
C ALA A 94 -4.44 -6.23 4.30
N LYS A 95 -5.00 -6.18 3.08
CA LYS A 95 -5.97 -7.16 2.58
C LYS A 95 -5.35 -8.18 1.62
N HIS A 96 -4.08 -8.01 1.27
CA HIS A 96 -3.43 -8.85 0.28
C HIS A 96 -3.00 -10.19 0.90
N LEU A 97 -3.62 -11.29 0.47
CA LEU A 97 -3.47 -12.62 1.08
C LEU A 97 -2.01 -13.07 1.22
N ILE A 98 -1.23 -12.97 0.14
CA ILE A 98 0.18 -13.38 0.13
C ILE A 98 1.00 -12.58 1.15
N CYS A 99 0.67 -11.30 1.37
CA CYS A 99 1.38 -10.47 2.33
C CYS A 99 0.94 -10.77 3.76
N LEU A 100 -0.33 -11.14 3.98
CA LEU A 100 -0.82 -11.56 5.28
C LEU A 100 -0.19 -12.88 5.74
N GLU A 101 0.02 -13.81 4.81
CA GLU A 101 0.60 -15.12 5.10
C GLU A 101 2.11 -15.07 5.34
N ASN A 102 2.82 -14.28 4.53
CA ASN A 102 4.29 -14.27 4.57
C ASN A 102 4.90 -13.21 5.50
N ASN A 103 4.15 -12.18 5.90
CA ASN A 103 4.71 -11.13 6.74
C ASN A 103 4.83 -11.61 8.20
N PRO A 104 6.01 -11.45 8.82
CA PRO A 104 6.17 -11.79 10.23
C PRO A 104 5.28 -10.92 11.11
N LEU A 105 4.74 -11.53 12.17
CA LEU A 105 4.02 -10.79 13.21
C LEU A 105 5.02 -9.93 13.99
N ASN A 106 5.07 -8.64 13.67
CA ASN A 106 5.91 -7.65 14.36
C ASN A 106 5.33 -7.18 15.71
N GLN A 107 4.40 -7.94 16.28
CA GLN A 107 3.82 -7.64 17.59
C GLN A 107 4.65 -8.27 18.70
N ARG A 108 4.73 -7.58 19.85
CA ARG A 108 5.31 -8.19 21.05
C ARG A 108 4.48 -9.41 21.42
N LYS A 109 5.15 -10.56 21.59
CA LYS A 109 4.50 -11.73 22.18
C LYS A 109 4.00 -11.36 23.57
N ALA A 110 2.84 -11.90 23.95
CA ALA A 110 2.36 -11.78 25.32
C ALA A 110 3.45 -12.32 26.27
N PRO A 111 3.56 -11.75 27.49
CA PRO A 111 4.48 -12.29 28.48
C PRO A 111 4.16 -13.76 28.73
N LEU A 112 5.20 -14.56 28.89
CA LEU A 112 5.04 -15.97 29.23
C LEU A 112 4.35 -16.08 30.59
N GLY A 113 3.41 -17.01 30.71
CA GLY A 113 2.84 -17.38 31.99
C GLY A 113 3.87 -18.04 32.90
N VAL A 114 3.63 -18.00 34.20
CA VAL A 114 4.45 -18.73 35.17
C VAL A 114 4.08 -20.21 35.10
N THR A 115 5.06 -21.08 34.83
CA THR A 115 4.88 -22.53 34.98
C THR A 115 4.86 -22.88 36.45
N TYR A 116 3.85 -23.63 36.89
CA TYR A 116 3.74 -24.10 38.27
C TYR A 116 4.96 -24.95 38.65
N GLN A 117 5.56 -24.65 39.79
CA GLN A 117 6.55 -25.51 40.43
C GLN A 117 5.87 -26.21 41.60
N GLY A 118 5.96 -27.53 41.63
CA GLY A 118 5.47 -28.31 42.75
C GLY A 118 6.21 -27.99 44.05
N ASN A 119 5.57 -28.20 45.19
CA ASN A 119 6.15 -27.89 46.50
C ASN A 119 7.05 -29.02 47.02
N SER A 120 6.89 -30.23 46.48
CA SER A 120 7.60 -31.46 46.87
C SER A 120 8.15 -32.22 45.64
N PRO A 121 9.17 -33.07 45.83
CA PRO A 121 9.65 -33.95 44.76
C PRO A 121 8.52 -34.85 44.23
N GLY A 122 8.28 -34.82 42.92
CA GLY A 122 7.21 -35.58 42.26
C GLY A 122 5.92 -34.80 41.97
N ASP A 123 5.75 -33.61 42.55
CA ASP A 123 4.55 -32.78 42.40
C ASP A 123 4.36 -32.22 40.97
N TYR A 124 5.45 -32.01 40.23
CA TYR A 124 5.38 -31.49 38.87
C TYR A 124 6.49 -32.05 37.99
N TRP A 125 6.12 -32.57 36.83
CA TRP A 125 7.03 -33.05 35.80
C TRP A 125 6.57 -32.54 34.43
N GLN A 126 7.47 -31.87 33.71
CA GLN A 126 7.31 -31.58 32.29
C GLN A 126 8.18 -32.55 31.51
N VAL A 127 7.55 -33.57 30.92
CA VAL A 127 8.23 -34.50 30.03
C VAL A 127 8.03 -34.00 28.60
N ASN A 128 9.13 -33.83 27.89
CA ASN A 128 9.13 -33.47 26.48
C ASN A 128 9.67 -34.64 25.66
N PHE A 129 9.04 -34.93 24.51
CA PHE A 129 9.40 -36.01 23.60
C PHE A 129 9.98 -35.52 22.27
N PHE A 130 10.24 -34.21 22.16
CA PHE A 130 10.89 -33.61 20.99
C PHE A 130 12.40 -33.85 20.99
#